data_AF-A0A3D7ZXZ1-F1
#
_entry.id   AF-A0A3D7ZXZ1-F1
#
_cell.length_a   1.000
_cell.length_b   1.000
_cell.length_c   1.000
_cell.angle_alpha   90.00
_cell.angle_beta   90.00
_cell.angle_gamma   90.00
#
_symmetry.space_group_name_H-M   'P 1'
#
loop_
_entity.id
_entity.type
_entity.pdbx_description
1 polymer ?
#
loop_
_entity_poly.entity_id
_entity_poly.type
_entity_poly.pdbx_seq_one_letter_code
_entity_poly.pdbx_strand_id
1 'polypeptide(L)'
;MSNEAIYMKLPFDLSGSRSKNRFRYEILWGLSKLFDIYNENESFVMVFDYACDIEVHKDTGFDFYQVKSKKDGAVYTQGALLKKKKLEEEEKSFSILGRLYALANNQNKNIHVNLVSNKPFQDSSKKNHTTIENLDFNNLDEEVQKTIESKLQEELGSDVTPDMSKISFIYTSIDLFSPDDTLRGKTSKFFFELTGSEPNKPNALYNLLVETISEKACYELQLNCYSDILNRKGVSKDDIEKIISLYSEKTDRAVEKASIFIDTNINKPIKRLKMKTMLGKVVSDIESGNRLVLQNEELIVQSIFSNLEKYDVEETVFIDLLVSEYSKLFTIEYSEDYRYAFFLLILMKVEENIYEYSDI
;
A
#
# COMPACT_ATOMS: atom_id res chain seq x y z
N MET A 1 -5.84 28.46 40.11
CA MET A 1 -5.65 28.28 38.65
C MET A 1 -6.26 26.94 38.30
N SER A 2 -7.09 26.83 37.26
CA SER A 2 -7.67 25.54 36.86
C SER A 2 -6.58 24.61 36.32
N ASN A 3 -6.79 23.29 36.39
CA ASN A 3 -5.88 22.30 35.80
C ASN A 3 -5.66 22.57 34.30
N GLU A 4 -6.70 22.99 33.58
CA GLU A 4 -6.64 23.42 32.19
C GLU A 4 -5.64 24.58 31.98
N ALA A 5 -5.73 25.63 32.81
CA ALA A 5 -4.83 26.78 32.71
C ALA A 5 -3.37 26.47 33.07
N ILE A 6 -3.12 25.42 33.85
CA ILE A 6 -1.78 24.90 34.14
C ILE A 6 -1.28 24.08 32.94
N TYR A 7 -2.11 23.18 32.41
CA TYR A 7 -1.75 22.30 31.30
C TYR A 7 -1.43 23.08 30.01
N MET A 8 -2.24 24.10 29.68
CA MET A 8 -2.03 24.94 28.48
C MET A 8 -0.76 25.82 28.54
N LYS A 9 -0.09 25.91 29.70
CA LYS A 9 1.20 26.60 29.84
C LYS A 9 2.40 25.66 29.62
N LEU A 10 2.18 24.35 29.55
CA LEU A 10 3.24 23.40 29.27
C LEU A 10 3.73 23.58 27.82
N PRO A 11 5.03 23.40 27.57
CA PRO A 11 5.55 23.42 26.20
C PRO A 11 4.91 22.27 25.42
N PHE A 12 4.40 22.56 24.23
CA PHE A 12 3.92 21.52 23.33
C PHE A 12 5.12 20.87 22.63
N ASP A 13 5.17 19.54 22.61
CA ASP A 13 6.17 18.78 21.87
C ASP A 13 5.50 17.99 20.74
N LEU A 14 5.94 18.22 19.51
CA LEU A 14 5.47 17.52 18.31
C LEU A 14 6.52 16.57 17.73
N SER A 15 7.68 16.40 18.38
CA SER A 15 8.77 15.57 17.87
C SER A 15 8.29 14.15 17.55
N GLY A 16 7.65 13.49 18.51
CA GLY A 16 7.12 12.13 18.36
C GLY A 16 6.03 12.02 17.29
N SER A 17 5.06 12.94 17.27
CA SER A 17 3.98 12.90 16.27
C SER A 17 4.49 13.20 14.85
N ARG A 18 5.54 14.02 14.72
CA ARG A 18 6.20 14.29 13.43
C ARG A 18 6.98 13.08 12.93
N SER A 19 7.73 12.39 13.80
CA SER A 19 8.47 11.19 13.43
C SER A 19 7.53 10.09 12.95
N LYS A 20 6.45 9.80 13.69
CA LYS A 20 5.43 8.81 13.28
C LYS A 20 4.80 9.13 11.93
N ASN A 21 4.47 10.40 11.67
CA ASN A 21 3.91 10.81 10.39
C ASN A 21 4.91 10.69 9.22
N ARG A 22 6.21 10.91 9.46
CA ARG A 22 7.24 10.74 8.42
C ARG A 22 7.42 9.27 8.06
N PHE A 23 7.51 8.41 9.07
CA PHE A 23 7.60 6.97 8.88
C PHE A 23 6.38 6.42 8.14
N ARG A 24 5.17 6.83 8.54
CA ARG A 24 3.94 6.49 7.80
C ARG A 24 4.01 6.96 6.34
N TYR A 25 4.48 8.18 6.10
CA TYR A 25 4.59 8.73 4.74
C TYR A 25 5.60 7.95 3.89
N GLU A 26 6.72 7.52 4.47
CA GLU A 26 7.72 6.67 3.83
C GLU A 26 7.10 5.34 3.38
N ILE A 27 6.43 4.61 4.29
CA ILE A 27 5.73 3.34 3.97
C ILE A 27 4.71 3.53 2.86
N LEU A 28 3.86 4.54 2.97
CA LEU A 28 2.77 4.78 2.03
C LEU A 28 3.27 5.21 0.64
N TRP A 29 4.35 5.99 0.59
CA TRP A 29 5.02 6.27 -0.69
C TRP A 29 5.64 5.01 -1.29
N GLY A 30 6.24 4.14 -0.47
CA GLY A 30 6.75 2.85 -0.91
C GLY A 30 5.69 1.93 -1.50
N LEU A 31 4.51 1.86 -0.88
CA LEU A 31 3.36 1.14 -1.44
C LEU A 31 2.93 1.71 -2.80
N SER A 32 2.85 3.04 -2.94
CA SER A 32 2.57 3.66 -4.24
C SER A 32 3.62 3.27 -5.27
N LYS A 33 4.90 3.35 -4.91
CA LYS A 33 6.02 3.04 -5.82
C LYS A 33 5.98 1.58 -6.23
N LEU A 34 5.58 0.67 -5.34
CA LEU A 34 5.39 -0.74 -5.63
C LEU A 34 4.37 -0.94 -6.75
N PHE A 35 3.21 -0.27 -6.66
CA PHE A 35 2.20 -0.34 -7.73
C PHE A 35 2.74 0.16 -9.06
N ASP A 36 3.51 1.26 -9.05
CA ASP A 36 4.05 1.86 -10.26
C ASP A 36 5.06 0.93 -10.97
N ILE A 37 5.91 0.21 -10.21
CA ILE A 37 6.95 -0.67 -10.79
C ILE A 37 6.47 -2.11 -11.04
N TYR A 38 5.33 -2.52 -10.49
CA TYR A 38 4.89 -3.91 -10.55
C TYR A 38 4.74 -4.43 -11.99
N ASN A 39 4.19 -3.59 -12.86
CA ASN A 39 3.94 -3.89 -14.27
C ASN A 39 5.20 -3.77 -15.17
N GLU A 40 6.35 -3.41 -14.60
CA GLU A 40 7.61 -3.45 -15.34
C GLU A 40 7.98 -4.92 -15.67
N ASN A 41 8.55 -5.15 -16.85
CA ASN A 41 8.99 -6.48 -17.31
C ASN A 41 10.33 -6.90 -16.67
N GLU A 42 10.49 -6.65 -15.37
CA GLU A 42 11.69 -6.96 -14.61
C GLU A 42 11.31 -7.46 -13.21
N SER A 43 12.01 -8.48 -12.72
CA SER A 43 11.84 -8.92 -11.34
C SER A 43 12.46 -7.89 -10.39
N PHE A 44 11.85 -7.71 -9.23
CA PHE A 44 12.35 -6.79 -8.22
C PHE A 44 12.09 -7.29 -6.80
N VAL A 45 12.91 -6.78 -5.88
CA VAL A 45 12.64 -6.79 -4.44
C VAL A 45 12.72 -5.36 -3.93
N MET A 46 11.65 -4.88 -3.31
CA MET A 46 11.65 -3.59 -2.63
C MET A 46 12.07 -3.78 -1.17
N VAL A 47 13.19 -3.16 -0.77
CA VAL A 47 13.72 -3.22 0.61
C VAL A 47 13.39 -1.94 1.35
N PHE A 48 12.94 -2.08 2.60
CA PHE A 48 12.50 -0.97 3.44
C PHE A 48 13.45 -0.75 4.62
N ASP A 49 13.85 0.50 4.83
CA ASP A 49 14.63 1.00 5.96
C ASP A 49 15.92 0.18 6.24
N TYR A 50 16.84 0.15 5.27
CA TYR A 50 18.13 -0.54 5.41
C TYR A 50 19.34 0.39 5.17
N ALA A 51 19.74 0.61 3.91
CA ALA A 51 20.73 1.60 3.50
C ALA A 51 20.07 2.95 3.14
N CYS A 52 18.82 2.91 2.68
CA CYS A 52 17.98 4.08 2.42
C CYS A 52 16.55 3.85 2.95
N ASP A 53 15.68 4.86 2.86
CA ASP A 53 14.29 4.74 3.32
C ASP A 53 13.59 3.62 2.53
N ILE A 54 13.74 3.65 1.18
CA ILE A 54 13.24 2.61 0.26
C ILE A 54 14.30 2.31 -0.80
N GLU A 55 14.40 1.05 -1.19
CA GLU A 55 15.36 0.55 -2.17
C GLU A 55 14.63 -0.40 -3.12
N VAL A 56 14.90 -0.32 -4.42
CA VAL A 56 14.39 -1.28 -5.41
C VAL A 56 15.58 -2.01 -6.00
N HIS A 57 15.63 -3.31 -5.71
CA HIS A 57 16.71 -4.19 -6.13
C HIS A 57 16.26 -4.98 -7.35
N LYS A 58 16.99 -4.84 -8.44
CA LYS A 58 16.73 -5.49 -9.72
C LYS A 58 17.99 -6.24 -10.18
N ASP A 59 17.85 -7.10 -11.18
CA ASP A 59 19.01 -7.77 -11.78
C ASP A 59 19.94 -6.76 -12.46
N THR A 60 19.37 -5.70 -13.05
CA THR A 60 20.12 -4.65 -13.75
C THR A 60 20.80 -3.65 -12.82
N GLY A 61 20.37 -3.53 -11.56
CA GLY A 61 20.83 -2.44 -10.71
C GLY A 61 20.05 -2.20 -9.43
N PHE A 62 20.28 -1.04 -8.84
CA PHE A 62 19.64 -0.59 -7.61
C PHE A 62 19.10 0.83 -7.76
N ASP A 63 17.88 1.06 -7.31
CA ASP A 63 17.33 2.41 -7.14
C ASP A 63 17.16 2.70 -5.66
N PHE A 64 17.84 3.73 -5.14
CA PHE A 64 17.72 4.17 -3.76
C PHE A 64 16.83 5.40 -3.67
N TYR A 65 15.86 5.42 -2.75
CA TYR A 65 14.88 6.48 -2.60
C TYR A 65 14.92 7.06 -1.19
N GLN A 66 15.39 8.31 -1.07
CA GLN A 66 15.33 9.06 0.18
C GLN A 66 14.06 9.92 0.18
N VAL A 67 13.08 9.55 1.00
CA VAL A 67 11.78 10.21 1.09
C VAL A 67 11.82 11.32 2.13
N LYS A 68 11.35 12.51 1.74
CA LYS A 68 11.33 13.69 2.62
C LYS A 68 10.01 14.42 2.49
N SER A 69 9.28 14.52 3.59
CA SER A 69 8.06 15.34 3.67
C SER A 69 8.31 16.71 4.30
N LYS A 70 7.68 17.74 3.72
CA LYS A 70 7.62 19.10 4.24
C LYS A 70 6.16 19.52 4.42
N LYS A 71 5.81 19.89 5.67
CA LYS A 71 4.53 20.53 6.01
C LYS A 71 4.51 21.98 5.51
N ASP A 72 5.57 22.71 5.83
CA ASP A 72 5.69 24.15 5.56
C ASP A 72 6.66 24.45 4.42
N GLY A 73 6.45 25.59 3.75
CA GLY A 73 7.28 26.06 2.65
C GLY A 73 6.79 25.60 1.27
N ALA A 74 7.05 26.44 0.26
CA ALA A 74 6.59 26.19 -1.11
C ALA A 74 7.51 25.23 -1.89
N VAL A 75 8.79 25.08 -1.49
CA VAL A 75 9.81 24.39 -2.30
C VAL A 75 10.82 23.60 -1.46
N TYR A 76 11.45 22.62 -2.11
CA TYR A 76 12.65 21.95 -1.64
C TYR A 76 13.88 22.52 -2.35
N THR A 77 14.69 23.31 -1.63
CA THR A 77 15.85 23.98 -2.25
C THR A 77 17.06 23.06 -2.37
N GLN A 78 17.86 23.25 -3.41
CA GLN A 78 19.19 22.63 -3.57
C GLN A 78 20.08 22.88 -2.34
N GLY A 79 20.04 24.10 -1.80
CA GLY A 79 20.77 24.42 -0.58
C GLY A 79 20.38 23.54 0.61
N ALA A 80 19.13 23.09 0.71
CA ALA A 80 18.71 22.15 1.76
C ALA A 80 19.23 20.72 1.50
N LEU A 81 19.38 20.32 0.23
CA LEU A 81 19.94 19.02 -0.16
C LEU A 81 21.43 18.90 0.13
N LEU A 82 22.17 19.98 -0.17
CA LEU A 82 23.62 20.08 -0.02
C LEU A 82 24.06 20.54 1.36
N LYS A 83 23.10 20.78 2.28
CA LYS A 83 23.43 21.21 3.65
C LYS A 83 23.92 20.03 4.47
N LYS A 84 25.19 20.10 4.89
CA LYS A 84 25.81 19.24 5.91
C LYS A 84 25.02 19.26 7.23
N LYS A 85 24.81 18.10 7.85
CA LYS A 85 24.27 18.02 9.22
C LYS A 85 25.33 18.52 10.21
N LYS A 86 24.95 19.34 11.18
CA LYS A 86 25.86 19.64 12.29
C LYS A 86 25.97 18.41 13.17
N LEU A 87 27.13 17.76 13.18
CA LEU A 87 27.48 16.71 14.15
C LEU A 87 28.42 17.32 15.20
N GLU A 88 28.32 16.84 16.43
CA GLU A 88 29.29 17.14 17.49
C GLU A 88 30.51 16.22 17.28
N GLU A 89 31.62 16.81 16.83
CA GLU A 89 33.01 16.31 16.66
C GLU A 89 33.29 14.94 15.95
N GLU A 90 34.39 14.95 15.19
CA GLU A 90 35.11 13.85 14.47
C GLU A 90 34.40 12.99 13.41
N GLU A 91 33.06 12.92 13.32
CA GLU A 91 32.41 12.21 12.20
C GLU A 91 32.37 13.04 10.90
N LYS A 92 32.62 12.38 9.76
CA LYS A 92 32.37 12.96 8.43
C LYS A 92 30.88 13.33 8.32
N SER A 93 30.59 14.63 8.41
CA SER A 93 29.24 15.14 8.15
C SER A 93 28.97 15.16 6.65
N PHE A 94 28.05 14.32 6.21
CA PHE A 94 27.47 14.37 4.86
C PHE A 94 26.22 15.24 4.81
N SER A 95 25.98 15.84 3.65
CA SER A 95 24.68 16.35 3.25
C SER A 95 23.70 15.20 2.94
N ILE A 96 22.43 15.52 2.72
CA ILE A 96 21.45 14.49 2.32
C ILE A 96 21.87 13.88 0.98
N LEU A 97 22.23 14.74 0.01
CA LEU A 97 22.66 14.26 -1.30
C LEU A 97 24.00 13.54 -1.23
N GLY A 98 24.96 14.01 -0.43
CA GLY A 98 26.26 13.35 -0.29
C GLY A 98 26.16 11.95 0.29
N ARG A 99 25.31 11.74 1.31
CA ARG A 99 25.04 10.42 1.88
C ARG A 99 24.41 9.50 0.83
N LEU A 100 23.43 10.00 0.10
CA LEU A 100 22.72 9.21 -0.89
C LEU A 100 23.63 8.85 -2.07
N TYR A 101 24.37 9.83 -2.61
CA TYR A 101 25.29 9.64 -3.73
C TYR A 101 26.47 8.70 -3.38
N ALA A 102 26.87 8.62 -2.11
CA ALA A 102 27.88 7.65 -1.66
C ALA A 102 27.49 6.19 -2.00
N LEU A 103 26.19 5.88 -2.06
CA LEU A 103 25.68 4.56 -2.47
C LEU A 103 25.95 4.28 -3.96
N ALA A 104 25.88 5.30 -4.82
CA ALA A 104 26.08 5.21 -6.26
C ALA A 104 27.56 5.34 -6.69
N ASN A 105 28.40 5.98 -5.87
CA ASN A 105 29.76 6.35 -6.22
C ASN A 105 30.73 5.15 -6.36
N ASN A 106 30.47 4.06 -5.66
CA ASN A 106 31.47 3.00 -5.46
C ASN A 106 31.16 1.68 -6.19
N GLN A 107 30.18 1.66 -7.10
CA GLN A 107 29.77 0.42 -7.76
C GLN A 107 29.73 0.58 -9.27
N ASN A 108 30.40 -0.32 -9.99
CA ASN A 108 30.28 -0.50 -11.44
C ASN A 108 28.90 -1.05 -11.88
N LYS A 109 27.88 -0.94 -11.00
CA LYS A 109 26.51 -1.35 -11.26
C LYS A 109 25.69 -0.12 -11.65
N ASN A 110 24.57 -0.37 -12.34
CA ASN A 110 23.60 0.69 -12.58
C ASN A 110 22.94 1.05 -11.24
N ILE A 111 23.32 2.19 -10.66
CA ILE A 111 22.74 2.66 -9.39
C ILE A 111 22.22 4.07 -9.59
N HIS A 112 20.92 4.25 -9.36
CA HIS A 112 20.29 5.56 -9.34
C HIS A 112 19.90 5.93 -7.91
N VAL A 113 20.07 7.21 -7.61
CA VAL A 113 19.79 7.80 -6.32
C VAL A 113 18.72 8.88 -6.48
N ASN A 114 17.63 8.71 -5.76
CA ASN A 114 16.42 9.46 -5.95
C ASN A 114 16.04 10.16 -4.66
N LEU A 115 15.77 11.45 -4.74
CA LEU A 115 15.18 12.21 -3.64
C LEU A 115 13.72 12.46 -3.89
N VAL A 116 12.88 12.02 -2.96
CA VAL A 116 11.43 12.11 -3.09
C VAL A 116 10.91 13.20 -2.15
N SER A 117 10.04 14.07 -2.65
CA SER A 117 9.44 15.13 -1.83
C SER A 117 8.05 15.53 -2.30
N ASN A 118 7.19 15.86 -1.35
CA ASN A 118 5.85 16.41 -1.58
C ASN A 118 5.86 17.92 -1.92
N LYS A 119 7.06 18.50 -2.09
CA LYS A 119 7.28 19.87 -2.54
C LYS A 119 8.22 19.87 -3.74
N PRO A 120 7.99 20.75 -4.73
CA PRO A 120 8.80 20.83 -5.93
C PRO A 120 10.24 21.27 -5.63
N PHE A 121 11.18 20.89 -6.48
CA PHE A 121 12.58 21.26 -6.35
C PHE A 121 12.82 22.71 -6.78
N GLN A 122 13.64 23.45 -6.04
CA GLN A 122 14.18 24.75 -6.43
C GLN A 122 15.71 24.65 -6.51
N ASP A 123 16.27 24.92 -7.68
CA ASP A 123 17.72 24.91 -7.88
C ASP A 123 18.41 26.20 -7.35
N SER A 124 19.73 26.25 -7.49
CA SER A 124 20.54 27.39 -7.06
C SER A 124 20.27 28.67 -7.85
N SER A 125 19.71 28.57 -9.07
CA SER A 125 19.31 29.72 -9.88
C SER A 125 17.93 30.28 -9.50
N LYS A 126 17.27 29.69 -8.48
CA LYS A 126 15.92 30.03 -8.00
C LYS A 126 14.80 29.60 -8.96
N LYS A 127 15.10 28.77 -9.95
CA LYS A 127 14.08 28.17 -10.81
C LYS A 127 13.36 27.06 -10.04
N ASN A 128 12.04 27.09 -10.09
CA ASN A 128 11.17 26.09 -9.46
C ASN A 128 10.73 25.06 -10.50
N HIS A 129 11.07 23.80 -10.26
CA HIS A 129 10.70 22.67 -11.12
C HIS A 129 9.38 22.08 -10.64
N THR A 130 8.27 22.71 -11.03
CA THR A 130 6.92 22.34 -10.53
C THR A 130 6.11 21.47 -11.47
N THR A 131 6.51 21.39 -12.75
CA THR A 131 5.76 20.69 -13.82
C THR A 131 6.39 19.35 -14.21
N ILE A 132 7.45 18.95 -13.53
CA ILE A 132 8.22 17.73 -13.81
C ILE A 132 8.14 16.87 -12.57
N GLU A 133 7.56 15.67 -12.71
CA GLU A 133 7.48 14.70 -11.62
C GLU A 133 8.84 14.08 -11.32
N ASN A 134 9.56 13.61 -12.36
CA ASN A 134 10.90 13.05 -12.21
C ASN A 134 11.93 13.94 -12.92
N LEU A 135 12.68 14.71 -12.13
CA LEU A 135 13.73 15.61 -12.59
C LEU A 135 15.10 14.93 -12.49
N ASP A 136 15.61 14.47 -13.63
CA ASP A 136 17.00 14.04 -13.78
C ASP A 136 17.94 15.25 -13.68
N PHE A 137 18.97 15.16 -12.82
CA PHE A 137 19.90 16.24 -12.57
C PHE A 137 20.81 16.55 -13.75
N ASN A 138 20.98 15.60 -14.68
CA ASN A 138 21.70 15.83 -15.94
C ASN A 138 20.98 16.86 -16.84
N ASN A 139 19.69 17.12 -16.60
CA ASN A 139 18.90 18.13 -17.32
C ASN A 139 18.90 19.51 -16.63
N LEU A 140 19.62 19.69 -15.53
CA LEU A 140 19.77 20.99 -14.87
C LEU A 140 20.74 21.88 -15.64
N ASP A 141 20.69 23.20 -15.41
CA ASP A 141 21.64 24.13 -16.03
C ASP A 141 23.09 23.82 -15.56
N GLU A 142 24.09 23.99 -16.43
CA GLU A 142 25.48 23.60 -16.13
C GLU A 142 26.04 24.21 -14.83
N GLU A 143 25.69 25.45 -14.51
CA GLU A 143 26.13 26.10 -13.27
C GLU A 143 25.54 25.44 -12.01
N VAL A 144 24.30 24.96 -12.12
CA VAL A 144 23.61 24.21 -11.06
C VAL A 144 24.30 22.86 -10.86
N GLN A 145 24.60 22.16 -11.95
CA GLN A 145 25.31 20.87 -11.93
C GLN A 145 26.71 21.03 -11.29
N LYS A 146 27.51 22.00 -11.74
CA LYS A 146 28.84 22.29 -11.16
C LYS A 146 28.80 22.58 -9.66
N THR A 147 27.75 23.26 -9.20
CA THR A 147 27.56 23.52 -7.76
C THR A 147 27.33 22.23 -6.97
N ILE A 148 26.55 21.31 -7.53
CA ILE A 148 26.29 19.99 -6.94
C ILE A 148 27.57 19.14 -6.95
N GLU A 149 28.24 19.04 -8.09
CA GLU A 149 29.50 18.30 -8.27
C GLU A 149 30.56 18.74 -7.27
N SER A 150 30.82 20.05 -7.17
CA SER A 150 31.81 20.60 -6.26
C SER A 150 31.50 20.24 -4.80
N LYS A 151 30.22 20.24 -4.41
CA LYS A 151 29.80 19.87 -3.04
C LYS A 151 29.94 18.38 -2.78
N LEU A 152 29.64 17.54 -3.76
CA LEU A 152 29.85 16.09 -3.65
C LEU A 152 31.34 15.74 -3.56
N GLN A 153 32.19 16.39 -4.35
CA GLN A 153 33.64 16.23 -4.28
C GLN A 153 34.23 16.69 -2.94
N GLU A 154 33.71 17.79 -2.38
CA GLU A 154 34.09 18.27 -1.04
C GLU A 154 33.76 17.24 0.06
N GLU A 155 32.69 16.46 -0.12
CA GLU A 155 32.20 15.49 0.87
C GLU A 155 32.81 14.09 0.70
N LEU A 156 32.95 13.62 -0.54
CA LEU A 156 33.30 12.24 -0.86
C LEU A 156 34.76 12.06 -1.28
N GLY A 157 35.45 13.13 -1.69
CA GLY A 157 36.83 13.11 -2.17
C GLY A 157 36.99 13.85 -3.50
N SER A 158 38.11 14.55 -3.69
CA SER A 158 38.35 15.36 -4.90
C SER A 158 38.60 14.52 -6.16
N ASP A 159 38.87 13.23 -6.00
CA ASP A 159 39.02 12.23 -7.05
C ASP A 159 37.67 11.70 -7.56
N VAL A 160 36.59 11.93 -6.81
CA VAL A 160 35.23 11.58 -7.24
C VAL A 160 34.83 12.42 -8.44
N THR A 161 34.27 11.76 -9.46
CA THR A 161 33.65 12.43 -10.61
C THR A 161 32.15 12.15 -10.55
N PRO A 162 31.35 13.06 -9.94
CA PRO A 162 29.92 12.84 -9.81
C PRO A 162 29.24 12.73 -11.18
N ASP A 163 28.36 11.75 -11.34
CA ASP A 163 27.56 11.51 -12.53
C ASP A 163 26.12 11.98 -12.26
N MET A 164 25.74 13.11 -12.86
CA MET A 164 24.42 13.70 -12.65
C MET A 164 23.28 12.82 -13.19
N SER A 165 23.55 11.94 -14.17
CA SER A 165 22.53 11.03 -14.73
C SER A 165 22.09 9.94 -13.74
N LYS A 166 22.85 9.76 -12.66
CA LYS A 166 22.48 8.86 -11.55
C LYS A 166 21.61 9.53 -10.50
N ILE A 167 21.39 10.84 -10.58
CA ILE A 167 20.71 11.60 -9.54
C ILE A 167 19.39 12.15 -10.07
N SER A 168 18.31 11.87 -9.35
CA SER A 168 16.99 12.39 -9.69
C SER A 168 16.27 12.97 -8.48
N PHE A 169 15.38 13.92 -8.73
CA PHE A 169 14.41 14.42 -7.76
C PHE A 169 13.00 14.08 -8.23
N ILE A 170 12.25 13.40 -7.36
CA ILE A 170 10.87 12.99 -7.59
C ILE A 170 9.94 13.90 -6.79
N TYR A 171 9.19 14.73 -7.50
CA TYR A 171 8.10 15.52 -6.93
C TYR A 171 6.82 14.69 -6.91
N THR A 172 6.45 14.17 -5.73
CA THR A 172 5.26 13.34 -5.57
C THR A 172 4.02 14.16 -5.19
N SER A 173 2.88 13.75 -5.74
CA SER A 173 1.56 14.31 -5.43
C SER A 173 0.84 13.60 -4.28
N ILE A 174 1.45 12.57 -3.68
CA ILE A 174 0.85 11.86 -2.53
C ILE A 174 0.62 12.87 -1.39
N ASP A 175 -0.65 12.98 -0.99
CA ASP A 175 -1.06 13.92 0.04
C ASP A 175 -0.35 13.64 1.37
N LEU A 176 0.03 14.70 2.07
CA LEU A 176 0.78 14.57 3.32
C LEU A 176 -0.12 14.25 4.52
N PHE A 177 -1.40 14.63 4.47
CA PHE A 177 -2.32 14.54 5.61
C PHE A 177 -3.16 13.26 5.53
N SER A 178 -3.72 12.98 4.36
CA SER A 178 -4.59 11.85 4.03
C SER A 178 -4.06 11.03 2.82
N PRO A 179 -2.81 10.53 2.84
CA PRO A 179 -2.29 9.66 1.78
C PRO A 179 -3.12 8.37 1.61
N ASP A 180 -3.70 7.86 2.69
CA ASP A 180 -4.50 6.65 2.73
C ASP A 180 -5.68 6.67 1.74
N ASP A 181 -6.41 7.78 1.62
CA ASP A 181 -7.57 7.89 0.73
C ASP A 181 -7.17 7.69 -0.74
N THR A 182 -6.03 8.26 -1.13
CA THR A 182 -5.49 8.12 -2.48
C THR A 182 -5.02 6.69 -2.73
N LEU A 183 -4.36 6.08 -1.74
CA LEU A 183 -3.79 4.75 -1.88
C LEU A 183 -4.82 3.63 -1.82
N ARG A 184 -5.94 3.79 -1.11
CA ARG A 184 -7.08 2.87 -1.21
C ARG A 184 -7.60 2.79 -2.64
N GLY A 185 -7.79 3.94 -3.29
CA GLY A 185 -8.18 4.00 -4.71
C GLY A 185 -7.14 3.37 -5.65
N LYS A 186 -5.85 3.67 -5.44
CA LYS A 186 -4.76 3.02 -6.22
C LYS A 186 -4.73 1.50 -6.00
N THR A 187 -5.01 1.03 -4.79
CA THR A 187 -5.02 -0.41 -4.46
C THR A 187 -6.12 -1.14 -5.21
N SER A 188 -7.35 -0.58 -5.24
CA SER A 188 -8.44 -1.16 -6.03
C SER A 188 -8.08 -1.24 -7.52
N LYS A 189 -7.55 -0.14 -8.05
CA LYS A 189 -7.11 -0.09 -9.45
C LYS A 189 -6.02 -1.13 -9.74
N PHE A 190 -5.01 -1.23 -8.89
CA PHE A 190 -3.92 -2.19 -9.01
C PHE A 190 -4.44 -3.63 -9.02
N PHE A 191 -5.36 -3.97 -8.10
CA PHE A 191 -5.98 -5.29 -8.06
C PHE A 191 -6.80 -5.59 -9.32
N PHE A 192 -7.58 -4.63 -9.80
CA PHE A 192 -8.34 -4.77 -11.04
C PHE A 192 -7.44 -4.99 -12.26
N GLU A 193 -6.34 -4.23 -12.38
CA GLU A 193 -5.38 -4.40 -13.47
C GLU A 193 -4.71 -5.78 -13.46
N LEU A 194 -4.46 -6.34 -12.28
CA LEU A 194 -3.81 -7.64 -12.12
C LEU A 194 -4.77 -8.83 -12.30
N THR A 195 -6.01 -8.72 -11.81
CA THR A 195 -6.97 -9.84 -11.74
C THR A 195 -8.08 -9.76 -12.78
N GLY A 196 -8.35 -8.57 -13.33
CA GLY A 196 -9.50 -8.31 -14.19
C GLY A 196 -10.83 -8.10 -13.44
N SER A 197 -10.81 -8.08 -12.11
CA SER A 197 -11.98 -7.94 -11.24
C SER A 197 -11.74 -6.92 -10.13
N GLU A 198 -12.78 -6.25 -9.64
CA GLU A 198 -12.66 -5.36 -8.48
C GLU A 198 -12.42 -6.18 -7.20
N PRO A 199 -11.63 -5.68 -6.23
CA PRO A 199 -11.46 -6.39 -4.97
C PRO A 199 -12.75 -6.34 -4.16
N ASN A 200 -13.19 -7.49 -3.63
CA ASN A 200 -14.40 -7.59 -2.81
C ASN A 200 -14.34 -6.74 -1.53
N LYS A 201 -13.15 -6.57 -0.94
CA LYS A 201 -12.88 -5.76 0.26
C LYS A 201 -11.64 -4.89 0.05
N PRO A 202 -11.74 -3.76 -0.67
CA PRO A 202 -10.59 -2.93 -1.02
C PRO A 202 -9.83 -2.42 0.22
N ASN A 203 -10.55 -2.15 1.31
CA ASN A 203 -9.95 -1.72 2.57
C ASN A 203 -9.11 -2.81 3.24
N ALA A 204 -9.58 -4.06 3.23
CA ALA A 204 -8.84 -5.18 3.80
C ALA A 204 -7.57 -5.47 2.98
N LEU A 205 -7.67 -5.43 1.65
CA LEU A 205 -6.50 -5.58 0.78
C LEU A 205 -5.47 -4.46 1.01
N TYR A 206 -5.93 -3.22 1.08
CA TYR A 206 -5.08 -2.07 1.38
C TYR A 206 -4.37 -2.23 2.73
N ASN A 207 -5.12 -2.54 3.79
CA ASN A 207 -4.55 -2.73 5.13
C ASN A 207 -3.54 -3.87 5.14
N LEU A 208 -3.83 -5.01 4.49
CA LEU A 208 -2.92 -6.15 4.38
C LEU A 208 -1.58 -5.77 3.72
N LEU A 209 -1.62 -5.00 2.63
CA LEU A 209 -0.42 -4.54 1.95
C LEU A 209 0.39 -3.55 2.80
N VAL A 210 -0.28 -2.59 3.45
CA VAL A 210 0.37 -1.62 4.34
C VAL A 210 1.00 -2.30 5.55
N GLU A 211 0.29 -3.25 6.18
CA GLU A 211 0.80 -4.02 7.32
C GLU A 211 2.01 -4.85 6.92
N THR A 212 1.94 -5.56 5.79
CA THR A 212 3.06 -6.33 5.25
C THR A 212 4.30 -5.46 5.10
N ILE A 213 4.19 -4.28 4.47
CA ILE A 213 5.31 -3.37 4.31
C ILE A 213 5.78 -2.80 5.65
N SER A 214 4.85 -2.48 6.55
CA SER A 214 5.15 -1.93 7.88
C SER A 214 5.96 -2.93 8.72
N GLU A 215 5.62 -4.22 8.66
CA GLU A 215 6.37 -5.28 9.35
C GLU A 215 7.81 -5.37 8.84
N LYS A 216 8.03 -5.23 7.53
CA LYS A 216 9.37 -5.22 6.92
C LYS A 216 10.16 -3.98 7.34
N ALA A 217 9.54 -2.81 7.31
CA ALA A 217 10.18 -1.55 7.68
C ALA A 217 10.57 -1.52 9.17
N CYS A 218 9.73 -2.06 10.05
CA CYS A 218 9.96 -2.08 11.52
C CYS A 218 10.96 -3.15 11.99
N TYR A 219 11.58 -3.94 11.11
CA TYR A 219 12.57 -4.94 11.52
C TYR A 219 13.90 -4.26 11.91
N GLU A 220 14.25 -4.25 13.20
CA GLU A 220 15.41 -3.53 13.72
C GLU A 220 16.66 -4.39 13.97
N LEU A 221 16.54 -5.72 13.93
CA LEU A 221 17.65 -6.60 14.27
C LEU A 221 18.74 -6.59 13.19
N GLN A 222 19.98 -6.80 13.61
CA GLN A 222 21.12 -6.90 12.70
C GLN A 222 20.95 -8.09 11.75
N LEU A 223 21.26 -7.85 10.47
CA LEU A 223 21.21 -8.85 9.40
C LEU A 223 22.62 -9.03 8.84
N ASN A 224 23.07 -10.27 8.74
CA ASN A 224 24.47 -10.58 8.44
C ASN A 224 24.71 -11.01 6.99
N CYS A 225 23.66 -11.28 6.22
CA CYS A 225 23.80 -11.63 4.82
C CYS A 225 22.67 -11.03 3.96
N TYR A 226 22.94 -10.91 2.66
CA TYR A 226 22.04 -10.27 1.71
C TYR A 226 20.68 -10.96 1.62
N SER A 227 20.64 -12.30 1.62
CA SER A 227 19.38 -13.04 1.60
C SER A 227 18.52 -12.76 2.84
N ASP A 228 19.13 -12.56 4.02
CA ASP A 228 18.38 -12.22 5.22
C ASP A 228 17.76 -10.83 5.11
N ILE A 229 18.44 -9.88 4.46
CA ILE A 229 17.91 -8.54 4.17
C ILE A 229 16.68 -8.65 3.26
N LEU A 230 16.80 -9.37 2.14
CA LEU A 230 15.67 -9.57 1.24
C LEU A 230 14.49 -10.26 1.93
N ASN A 231 14.75 -11.24 2.78
CA ASN A 231 13.69 -11.99 3.47
C ASN A 231 13.02 -11.19 4.60
N ARG A 232 13.78 -10.41 5.38
CA ARG A 232 13.29 -9.71 6.58
C ARG A 232 12.82 -8.29 6.32
N LYS A 233 13.42 -7.60 5.35
CA LYS A 233 13.12 -6.20 5.00
C LYS A 233 12.61 -6.03 3.57
N GLY A 234 12.65 -7.09 2.75
CA GLY A 234 12.19 -7.05 1.37
C GLY A 234 10.74 -7.50 1.18
N VAL A 235 10.12 -6.94 0.14
CA VAL A 235 8.87 -7.38 -0.48
C VAL A 235 9.16 -7.58 -1.97
N SER A 236 9.09 -8.83 -2.43
CA SER A 236 9.31 -9.21 -3.82
C SER A 236 8.03 -9.11 -4.66
N LYS A 237 8.19 -9.13 -5.99
CA LYS A 237 7.06 -9.28 -6.91
C LYS A 237 6.23 -10.54 -6.60
N ASP A 238 6.90 -11.66 -6.35
CA ASP A 238 6.26 -12.95 -5.99
C ASP A 238 5.49 -12.87 -4.67
N ASP A 239 5.98 -12.11 -3.67
CA ASP A 239 5.26 -11.89 -2.42
C ASP A 239 3.93 -11.17 -2.66
N ILE A 240 3.92 -10.18 -3.57
CA ILE A 240 2.71 -9.45 -3.95
C ILE A 240 1.76 -10.36 -4.74
N GLU A 241 2.26 -11.11 -5.72
CA GLU A 241 1.47 -12.10 -6.45
C GLU A 241 0.78 -13.08 -5.50
N LYS A 242 1.51 -13.55 -4.48
CA LYS A 242 0.99 -14.44 -3.45
C LYS A 242 -0.04 -13.77 -2.54
N ILE A 243 0.15 -12.52 -2.15
CA ILE A 243 -0.84 -11.78 -1.36
C ILE A 243 -2.14 -11.62 -2.15
N ILE A 244 -2.03 -11.24 -3.43
CA ILE A 244 -3.18 -11.06 -4.32
C ILE A 244 -3.87 -12.39 -4.56
N SER A 245 -3.13 -13.47 -4.85
CA SER A 245 -3.73 -14.78 -5.09
C SER A 245 -4.44 -15.32 -3.86
N LEU A 246 -3.83 -15.26 -2.67
CA LEU A 246 -4.46 -15.68 -1.42
C LEU A 246 -5.69 -14.85 -1.08
N TYR A 247 -5.67 -13.56 -1.41
CA TYR A 247 -6.82 -12.69 -1.24
C TYR A 247 -7.97 -13.09 -2.18
N SER A 248 -7.68 -13.34 -3.46
CA SER A 248 -8.66 -13.80 -4.46
C SER A 248 -9.21 -15.20 -4.15
N GLU A 249 -8.34 -16.14 -3.77
CA GLU A 249 -8.73 -17.51 -3.41
C GLU A 249 -9.69 -17.55 -2.21
N LYS A 250 -9.50 -16.69 -1.21
CA LYS A 250 -10.43 -16.60 -0.07
C LYS A 250 -11.83 -16.17 -0.52
N THR A 251 -11.94 -15.31 -1.52
CA THR A 251 -13.25 -14.90 -2.06
C THR A 251 -13.86 -15.96 -2.97
N ASP A 252 -13.04 -16.68 -3.75
CA ASP A 252 -13.49 -17.77 -4.62
C ASP A 252 -13.91 -19.03 -3.84
N ARG A 253 -13.27 -19.30 -2.69
CA ARG A 253 -13.53 -20.48 -1.85
C ARG A 253 -14.95 -20.50 -1.27
N ALA A 254 -15.52 -19.35 -0.91
CA ALA A 254 -16.91 -19.28 -0.46
C ALA A 254 -17.89 -19.66 -1.59
N VAL A 255 -17.60 -19.24 -2.82
CA VAL A 255 -18.38 -19.59 -4.01
C VAL A 255 -18.23 -21.08 -4.33
N GLU A 256 -17.02 -21.63 -4.23
CA GLU A 256 -16.75 -23.05 -4.42
C GLU A 256 -17.48 -23.90 -3.38
N LYS A 257 -17.40 -23.56 -2.09
CA LYS A 257 -18.16 -24.23 -1.02
C LYS A 257 -19.66 -24.18 -1.27
N ALA A 258 -20.21 -23.03 -1.67
CA ALA A 258 -21.63 -22.91 -2.02
C ALA A 258 -21.99 -23.82 -3.20
N SER A 259 -21.13 -23.92 -4.21
CA SER A 259 -21.31 -24.83 -5.36
C SER A 259 -21.27 -26.30 -4.94
N ILE A 260 -20.35 -26.69 -4.05
CA ILE A 260 -20.25 -28.05 -3.47
C ILE A 260 -21.48 -28.36 -2.61
N PHE A 261 -21.94 -27.42 -1.80
CA PHE A 261 -23.17 -27.56 -1.01
C PHE A 261 -24.37 -27.83 -1.92
N ILE A 262 -24.51 -27.09 -3.02
CA ILE A 262 -25.56 -27.30 -4.03
C ILE A 262 -25.46 -28.70 -4.64
N ASP A 263 -24.26 -29.15 -5.00
CA ASP A 263 -24.04 -30.48 -5.58
C ASP A 263 -24.37 -31.62 -4.61
N THR A 264 -24.10 -31.41 -3.32
CA THR A 264 -24.27 -32.42 -2.27
C THR A 264 -25.71 -32.50 -1.79
N ASN A 265 -26.37 -31.35 -1.59
CA ASN A 265 -27.69 -31.28 -0.95
C ASN A 265 -28.86 -31.26 -1.96
N ILE A 266 -28.63 -30.96 -3.24
CA ILE A 266 -29.68 -30.93 -4.27
C ILE A 266 -29.59 -32.14 -5.21
N ASN A 267 -30.44 -33.13 -4.96
CA ASN A 267 -30.49 -34.40 -5.71
C ASN A 267 -31.15 -34.31 -7.09
N LYS A 268 -31.79 -33.18 -7.43
CA LYS A 268 -32.46 -32.97 -8.73
C LYS A 268 -31.53 -32.22 -9.70
N PRO A 269 -31.06 -32.84 -10.80
CA PRO A 269 -30.06 -32.24 -11.71
C PRO A 269 -30.45 -30.87 -12.27
N ILE A 270 -31.70 -30.69 -12.69
CA ILE A 270 -32.17 -29.41 -13.23
C ILE A 270 -32.26 -28.33 -12.13
N LYS A 271 -32.66 -28.70 -10.91
CA LYS A 271 -32.69 -27.74 -9.79
C LYS A 271 -31.28 -27.31 -9.38
N ARG A 272 -30.33 -28.24 -9.40
CA ARG A 272 -28.90 -27.98 -9.18
C ARG A 272 -28.32 -27.02 -10.21
N LEU A 273 -28.59 -27.25 -11.50
CA LEU A 273 -28.19 -26.32 -12.57
C LEU A 273 -28.75 -24.92 -12.34
N LYS A 274 -30.07 -24.81 -12.07
CA LYS A 274 -30.72 -23.53 -11.76
C LYS A 274 -30.08 -22.82 -10.57
N MET A 275 -29.81 -23.55 -9.49
CA MET A 275 -29.23 -22.97 -8.28
C MET A 275 -27.79 -22.50 -8.52
N LYS A 276 -26.99 -23.24 -9.28
CA LYS A 276 -25.65 -22.79 -9.69
C LYS A 276 -25.69 -21.55 -10.59
N THR A 277 -26.65 -21.47 -11.52
CA THR A 277 -26.87 -20.27 -12.33
C THR A 277 -27.24 -19.07 -11.45
N MET A 278 -28.11 -19.27 -10.45
CA MET A 278 -28.47 -18.20 -9.51
C MET A 278 -27.29 -17.79 -8.63
N LEU A 279 -26.48 -18.73 -8.14
CA LEU A 279 -25.24 -18.44 -7.41
C LEU A 279 -24.29 -17.58 -8.25
N GLY A 280 -24.06 -17.94 -9.51
CA GLY A 280 -23.24 -17.12 -10.42
C GLY A 280 -23.81 -15.73 -10.65
N LYS A 281 -25.15 -15.59 -10.71
CA LYS A 281 -25.80 -14.27 -10.80
C LYS A 281 -25.63 -13.45 -9.54
N VAL A 282 -25.75 -14.06 -8.35
CA VAL A 282 -25.49 -13.39 -7.06
C VAL A 282 -24.07 -12.86 -7.01
N VAL A 283 -23.08 -13.69 -7.37
CA VAL A 283 -21.67 -13.29 -7.40
C VAL A 283 -21.48 -12.09 -8.34
N SER A 284 -22.03 -12.16 -9.55
CA SER A 284 -21.96 -11.06 -10.52
C SER A 284 -22.65 -9.78 -10.02
N ASP A 285 -23.78 -9.88 -9.32
CA ASP A 285 -24.46 -8.70 -8.75
C ASP A 285 -23.64 -8.06 -7.62
N ILE A 286 -22.95 -8.86 -6.80
CA ILE A 286 -22.05 -8.36 -5.75
C ILE A 286 -20.82 -7.69 -6.39
N GLU A 287 -20.15 -8.35 -7.32
CA GLU A 287 -18.95 -7.86 -8.02
C GLU A 287 -19.22 -6.59 -8.84
N SER A 288 -20.41 -6.47 -9.43
CA SER A 288 -20.82 -5.29 -10.19
C SER A 288 -21.28 -4.11 -9.31
N GLY A 289 -21.25 -4.27 -7.98
CA GLY A 289 -21.60 -3.21 -7.04
C GLY A 289 -23.11 -2.95 -6.95
N ASN A 290 -23.96 -3.98 -7.10
CA ASN A 290 -25.40 -3.82 -6.99
C ASN A 290 -25.78 -3.32 -5.58
N ARG A 291 -26.19 -2.05 -5.52
CA ARG A 291 -26.43 -1.33 -4.26
C ARG A 291 -27.42 -2.03 -3.32
N LEU A 292 -28.52 -2.57 -3.85
CA LEU A 292 -29.52 -3.24 -3.01
C LEU A 292 -28.95 -4.53 -2.41
N VAL A 293 -28.24 -5.31 -3.22
CA VAL A 293 -27.65 -6.59 -2.81
C VAL A 293 -26.59 -6.36 -1.74
N LEU A 294 -25.70 -5.38 -1.93
CA LEU A 294 -24.66 -5.02 -0.96
C LEU A 294 -25.25 -4.50 0.36
N GLN A 295 -26.28 -3.64 0.30
CA GLN A 295 -26.97 -3.14 1.51
C GLN A 295 -27.64 -4.28 2.28
N ASN A 296 -28.25 -5.24 1.58
CA ASN A 296 -28.86 -6.40 2.22
C ASN A 296 -27.79 -7.30 2.85
N GLU A 297 -26.66 -7.53 2.16
CA GLU A 297 -25.53 -8.31 2.68
C GLU A 297 -25.02 -7.72 3.99
N GLU A 298 -24.74 -6.41 4.02
CA GLU A 298 -24.26 -5.70 5.22
C GLU A 298 -25.23 -5.85 6.41
N LEU A 299 -26.52 -5.59 6.19
CA LEU A 299 -27.55 -5.68 7.24
C LEU A 299 -27.66 -7.09 7.83
N ILE A 300 -27.61 -8.11 6.97
CA ILE A 300 -27.72 -9.51 7.38
C ILE A 300 -26.49 -9.91 8.19
N VAL A 301 -25.30 -9.58 7.68
CA VAL A 301 -24.03 -9.90 8.34
C VAL A 301 -23.96 -9.26 9.72
N GLN A 302 -24.29 -7.98 9.85
CA GLN A 302 -24.36 -7.29 11.15
C GLN A 302 -25.31 -7.99 12.13
N SER A 303 -26.46 -8.47 11.63
CA SER A 303 -27.43 -9.18 12.45
C SER A 303 -26.93 -10.57 12.88
N ILE A 304 -26.19 -11.29 12.03
CA ILE A 304 -25.56 -12.57 12.35
C ILE A 304 -24.55 -12.37 13.49
N PHE A 305 -23.61 -11.44 13.34
CA PHE A 305 -22.57 -11.18 14.35
C PHE A 305 -23.13 -10.63 15.66
N SER A 306 -24.24 -9.89 15.62
CA SER A 306 -24.94 -9.44 16.83
C SER A 306 -25.66 -10.55 17.58
N ASN A 307 -25.89 -11.71 16.95
CA ASN A 307 -26.70 -12.80 17.49
C ASN A 307 -26.05 -14.17 17.23
N LEU A 308 -24.75 -14.32 17.46
CA LEU A 308 -24.02 -15.56 17.13
C LEU A 308 -24.67 -16.83 17.70
N GLU A 309 -25.15 -16.80 18.95
CA GLU A 309 -25.81 -17.96 19.58
C GLU A 309 -27.07 -18.43 18.84
N LYS A 310 -27.79 -17.53 18.18
CA LYS A 310 -28.98 -17.86 17.38
C LYS A 310 -28.61 -18.62 16.10
N TYR A 311 -27.44 -18.32 15.56
CA TYR A 311 -26.97 -18.83 14.28
C TYR A 311 -25.97 -19.99 14.44
N ASP A 312 -25.66 -20.42 15.66
CA ASP A 312 -24.91 -21.64 15.96
C ASP A 312 -25.79 -22.88 15.74
N VAL A 313 -26.10 -23.15 14.47
CA VAL A 313 -27.00 -24.21 14.01
C VAL A 313 -26.46 -24.85 12.73
N GLU A 314 -27.01 -26.02 12.38
CA GLU A 314 -26.69 -26.71 11.13
C GLU A 314 -26.93 -25.83 9.89
N GLU A 315 -26.10 -26.01 8.85
CA GLU A 315 -26.06 -25.17 7.63
C GLU A 315 -27.44 -24.95 7.00
N THR A 316 -28.26 -26.00 6.90
CA THR A 316 -29.62 -25.92 6.33
C THR A 316 -30.56 -25.07 7.17
N VAL A 317 -30.47 -25.18 8.50
CA VAL A 317 -31.28 -24.41 9.45
C VAL A 317 -30.83 -22.95 9.44
N PHE A 318 -29.53 -22.70 9.33
CA PHE A 318 -28.97 -21.36 9.19
C PHE A 318 -29.56 -20.63 7.98
N ILE A 319 -29.56 -21.29 6.82
CA ILE A 319 -30.11 -20.70 5.58
C ILE A 319 -31.62 -20.48 5.73
N ASP A 320 -32.36 -21.44 6.31
CA ASP A 320 -33.81 -21.30 6.52
C ASP A 320 -34.16 -20.13 7.45
N LEU A 321 -33.36 -19.89 8.50
CA LEU A 321 -33.49 -18.72 9.36
C LEU A 321 -33.33 -17.43 8.54
N LEU A 322 -32.25 -17.34 7.74
CA LEU A 322 -32.03 -16.17 6.89
C LEU A 322 -33.14 -15.94 5.87
N VAL A 323 -33.60 -17.01 5.21
CA VAL A 323 -34.71 -16.96 4.26
C VAL A 323 -35.96 -16.43 4.95
N SER A 324 -36.30 -16.93 6.14
CA SER A 324 -37.52 -16.55 6.84
C SER A 324 -37.54 -15.08 7.27
N GLU A 325 -36.38 -14.54 7.65
CA GLU A 325 -36.27 -13.20 8.23
C GLU A 325 -36.01 -12.12 7.18
N TYR A 326 -35.18 -12.43 6.18
CA TYR A 326 -34.62 -11.41 5.29
C TYR A 326 -35.11 -11.51 3.84
N SER A 327 -35.91 -12.53 3.47
CA SER A 327 -36.44 -12.62 2.09
C SER A 327 -37.23 -11.39 1.66
N LYS A 328 -37.84 -10.66 2.61
CA LYS A 328 -38.62 -9.43 2.34
C LYS A 328 -37.74 -8.23 1.99
N LEU A 329 -36.42 -8.30 2.20
CA LEU A 329 -35.48 -7.24 1.80
C LEU A 329 -35.27 -7.18 0.28
N PHE A 330 -35.67 -8.23 -0.44
CA PHE A 330 -35.52 -8.30 -1.88
C PHE A 330 -36.81 -7.88 -2.59
N THR A 331 -36.67 -7.17 -3.71
CA THR A 331 -37.81 -6.85 -4.59
C THR A 331 -38.30 -8.12 -5.30
N ILE A 332 -39.52 -8.05 -5.87
CA ILE A 332 -40.16 -9.17 -6.58
C ILE A 332 -39.35 -9.71 -7.78
N GLU A 333 -38.41 -8.91 -8.28
CA GLU A 333 -37.51 -9.26 -9.39
C GLU A 333 -36.48 -10.33 -9.03
N TYR A 334 -36.21 -10.52 -7.72
CA TYR A 334 -35.33 -11.55 -7.22
C TYR A 334 -36.12 -12.81 -6.88
N SER A 335 -35.85 -13.89 -7.61
CA SER A 335 -36.51 -15.18 -7.42
C SER A 335 -36.18 -15.82 -6.06
N GLU A 336 -37.01 -16.76 -5.62
CA GLU A 336 -36.73 -17.57 -4.42
C GLU A 336 -35.38 -18.30 -4.54
N ASP A 337 -35.07 -18.85 -5.73
CA ASP A 337 -33.79 -19.53 -5.97
C ASP A 337 -32.59 -18.56 -5.88
N TYR A 338 -32.76 -17.29 -6.31
CA TYR A 338 -31.73 -16.26 -6.15
C TYR A 338 -31.47 -15.96 -4.67
N ARG A 339 -32.54 -15.69 -3.91
CA ARG A 339 -32.43 -15.34 -2.49
C ARG A 339 -31.79 -16.49 -1.71
N TYR A 340 -32.18 -17.73 -2.00
CA TYR A 340 -31.56 -18.90 -1.40
C TYR A 340 -30.06 -18.98 -1.71
N ALA A 341 -29.66 -18.81 -2.98
CA ALA A 341 -28.25 -18.79 -3.36
C ALA A 341 -27.47 -17.66 -2.67
N PHE A 342 -28.09 -16.50 -2.48
CA PHE A 342 -27.52 -15.38 -1.76
C PHE A 342 -27.28 -15.69 -0.28
N PHE A 343 -28.27 -16.23 0.43
CA PHE A 343 -28.10 -16.60 1.84
C PHE A 343 -27.11 -17.76 2.03
N LEU A 344 -27.08 -18.72 1.09
CA LEU A 344 -26.06 -19.77 1.07
C LEU A 344 -24.66 -19.16 0.92
N LEU A 345 -24.49 -18.18 0.02
CA LEU A 345 -23.20 -17.51 -0.14
C LEU A 345 -22.81 -16.73 1.13
N ILE A 346 -23.76 -16.08 1.81
CA ILE A 346 -23.50 -15.41 3.11
C ILE A 346 -22.98 -16.42 4.14
N LEU A 347 -23.64 -17.57 4.31
CA LEU A 347 -23.19 -18.61 5.23
C LEU A 347 -21.72 -19.00 4.93
N MET A 348 -21.41 -19.30 3.68
CA MET A 348 -20.05 -19.71 3.29
C MET A 348 -19.02 -18.58 3.51
N LYS A 349 -19.42 -17.32 3.29
CA LYS A 349 -18.58 -16.16 3.59
C LYS A 349 -18.35 -15.95 5.09
N VAL A 350 -19.36 -16.21 5.93
CA VAL A 350 -19.23 -16.17 7.40
C VAL A 350 -18.25 -17.25 7.87
N GLU A 351 -18.38 -18.50 7.38
CA GLU A 351 -17.48 -19.60 7.75
C GLU A 351 -16.03 -19.36 7.37
N GLU A 352 -15.77 -18.81 6.18
CA GLU A 352 -14.42 -18.49 5.71
C GLU A 352 -13.85 -17.22 6.38
N ASN A 353 -14.58 -16.66 7.36
CA ASN A 353 -14.22 -15.46 8.10
C ASN A 353 -13.91 -14.27 7.16
N ILE A 354 -14.70 -14.15 6.09
CA ILE A 354 -14.55 -13.07 5.11
C ILE A 354 -14.99 -11.74 5.73
N TYR A 355 -15.91 -11.76 6.71
CA TYR A 355 -16.37 -10.59 7.44
C TYR A 355 -15.50 -10.33 8.68
N GLU A 356 -15.11 -9.07 8.94
CA GLU A 356 -14.33 -8.71 10.14
C GLU A 356 -15.26 -8.15 11.23
N TYR A 357 -14.94 -8.44 12.49
CA TYR A 357 -15.65 -7.89 13.66
C TYR A 357 -15.56 -6.34 13.77
N SER A 358 -14.66 -5.70 13.02
CA SER A 358 -14.46 -4.24 12.98
C SER A 358 -15.35 -3.51 11.97
N ASP A 359 -16.15 -4.22 11.17
CA ASP A 359 -17.20 -3.65 10.31
C ASP A 359 -18.53 -3.37 11.10
N ILE A 360 -18.46 -3.40 12.45
CA ILE A 360 -19.57 -3.18 13.41
C ILE A 360 -19.72 -1.70 13.79
#